data_AF-A0A6P7FJK1-F1
#
_entry.id   AF-A0A6P7FJK1-F1
#
_cell.length_a   1.000
_cell.length_b   1.000
_cell.length_c   1.000
_cell.angle_alpha   90.00
_cell.angle_beta   90.00
_cell.angle_gamma   90.00
#
_symmetry.space_group_name_H-M   'P 1'
#
loop_
_entity.id
_entity.type
_entity.pdbx_description
1 polymer ?
#
loop_
_entity_poly.entity_id
_entity_poly.type
_entity_poly.pdbx_seq_one_letter_code
_entity_poly.pdbx_strand_id
1 'polypeptide(L)'
;MNDMYLNYREPIAINSNPGMVFPPRKFTTILDVARFAARLIDAALDHKEILNRKALPIEKATSREAGQPLCMAQFYRILGASRLPGKKRDSQYVCPVPKDGEQTSEHIIVICRSQLYCVPIQAGDRGRLNEDEICSQLLYILDDAPCLSNPPPIGLLTGWKRSLWAEAREDLMKEERNTRNLDLITKALVVVCLDEGLPNNFNCRLQRGGKGHIAAGRDETNLAHQMLHGGGSTHNSANRWFDKTIQLVISGDGACGLCYEHSNAEGIAVIQLAEKLWKHADSFTIPSEVPASSSSHLPPPERLEWLLEATDHKRIEEAGLYLDNLVKDLDFQVFRYNGYGKEFMKSCKVSPDVYIQLALQLTYYRLYGKLTATYESASVRRFRLGRVDCIRSASPEALAWVKAMSQPKEDDTSNKKVTFHLVSDDKKILLWNEAVAAQTTEMVENILGQGIDLHILGLREAAKETAPTAASPLPKLFTDASYRLVNKFLLSTSQVATSTNSFMGYGPVESDGYGASYNPKTDCIIFCLSAFWSSEVTSTSKYAQSLEESLNIMQSLLTRPST
;
A
#
# COMPACT_ATOMS: atom_id res chain seq x y z
N MET A 1 -13.14 -7.16 -7.66
CA MET A 1 -12.42 -6.33 -8.63
C MET A 1 -13.18 -5.05 -8.95
N ASN A 2 -14.32 -5.11 -9.64
CA ASN A 2 -15.07 -3.91 -10.03
C ASN A 2 -15.47 -3.06 -8.82
N ASP A 3 -16.15 -3.65 -7.85
CA ASP A 3 -16.63 -2.94 -6.66
C ASP A 3 -15.53 -2.34 -5.79
N MET A 4 -14.50 -3.13 -5.51
CA MET A 4 -13.40 -2.72 -4.65
C MET A 4 -12.51 -1.65 -5.29
N TYR A 5 -12.35 -1.66 -6.63
CA TYR A 5 -11.39 -0.81 -7.32
C TYR A 5 -12.00 -0.02 -8.48
N LEU A 6 -12.47 -0.68 -9.54
CA LEU A 6 -12.75 0.00 -10.81
C LEU A 6 -13.99 0.91 -10.79
N ASN A 7 -14.97 0.61 -9.93
CA ASN A 7 -16.15 1.43 -9.68
C ASN A 7 -15.88 2.53 -8.64
N TYR A 8 -14.79 2.44 -7.87
CA TYR A 8 -14.41 3.45 -6.89
C TYR A 8 -14.04 4.76 -7.60
N ARG A 9 -14.65 5.88 -7.16
CA ARG A 9 -14.58 7.17 -7.88
C ARG A 9 -13.78 8.27 -7.17
N GLU A 10 -13.48 8.09 -5.90
CA GLU A 10 -12.58 8.99 -5.17
C GLU A 10 -11.12 8.78 -5.64
N PRO A 11 -10.22 9.73 -5.38
CA PRO A 11 -8.83 9.62 -5.84
C PRO A 11 -8.15 8.38 -5.30
N ILE A 12 -7.32 7.76 -6.13
CA ILE A 12 -6.61 6.54 -5.74
C ILE A 12 -5.41 6.82 -4.82
N ALA A 13 -4.80 8.01 -4.90
CA ALA A 13 -3.81 8.43 -3.91
C ALA A 13 -4.44 8.42 -2.51
N ILE A 14 -3.74 7.88 -1.51
CA ILE A 14 -4.20 7.69 -0.12
C ILE A 14 -5.31 6.62 0.02
N ASN A 15 -6.42 6.77 -0.71
CA ASN A 15 -7.62 5.96 -0.49
C ASN A 15 -7.55 4.54 -1.07
N SER A 16 -6.70 4.32 -2.07
CA SER A 16 -6.57 3.01 -2.72
C SER A 16 -5.13 2.54 -2.86
N ASN A 17 -4.22 3.44 -3.22
CA ASN A 17 -2.81 3.15 -3.49
C ASN A 17 -2.01 3.16 -2.18
N PRO A 18 -1.47 2.01 -1.76
CA PRO A 18 -0.63 1.97 -0.57
C PRO A 18 0.80 2.43 -0.89
N GLY A 19 1.47 2.94 0.13
CA GLY A 19 2.87 3.35 0.11
C GLY A 19 3.71 2.38 0.92
N MET A 20 4.83 1.93 0.37
CA MET A 20 5.82 1.07 1.03
C MET A 20 7.12 1.84 1.21
N VAL A 21 7.69 1.78 2.41
CA VAL A 21 8.98 2.38 2.76
C VAL A 21 10.02 1.29 2.92
N PHE A 22 11.14 1.42 2.20
CA PHE A 22 12.32 0.56 2.36
C PHE A 22 13.29 1.14 3.41
N PRO A 23 14.22 0.33 3.94
CA PRO A 23 15.29 0.85 4.78
C PRO A 23 16.06 1.97 4.07
N PRO A 24 16.23 3.17 4.65
CA PRO A 24 16.89 4.27 3.97
C PRO A 24 18.33 3.98 3.59
N ARG A 25 18.80 4.66 2.54
CA ARG A 25 20.19 4.66 2.09
C ARG A 25 20.91 5.94 2.50
N LYS A 26 22.23 5.91 2.43
CA LYS A 26 23.05 7.13 2.50
C LYS A 26 23.57 7.40 1.10
N PHE A 27 23.05 8.44 0.47
CA PHE A 27 23.57 8.95 -0.78
C PHE A 27 24.45 10.17 -0.49
N THR A 28 25.62 10.22 -1.10
CA THR A 28 26.57 11.34 -0.97
C THR A 28 26.59 12.19 -2.22
N THR A 29 26.27 11.60 -3.38
CA THR A 29 26.29 12.24 -4.68
C THR A 29 25.03 11.90 -5.49
N ILE A 30 24.76 12.70 -6.53
CA ILE A 30 23.71 12.42 -7.53
C ILE A 30 23.99 11.08 -8.25
N LEU A 31 25.26 10.72 -8.41
CA LEU A 31 25.67 9.42 -8.96
C LEU A 31 25.19 8.25 -8.10
N ASP A 32 25.25 8.36 -6.77
CA ASP A 32 24.76 7.30 -5.89
C ASP A 32 23.26 7.05 -6.08
N VAL A 33 22.49 8.13 -6.25
CA VAL A 33 21.04 8.07 -6.53
C VAL A 33 20.78 7.39 -7.87
N ALA A 34 21.47 7.85 -8.93
CA ALA A 34 21.32 7.31 -10.28
C ALA A 34 21.71 5.82 -10.35
N ARG A 35 22.81 5.43 -9.71
CA ARG A 35 23.29 4.05 -9.68
C ARG A 35 22.35 3.14 -8.89
N PHE A 36 21.86 3.61 -7.74
CA PHE A 36 20.88 2.86 -6.98
C PHE A 36 19.57 2.64 -7.76
N ALA A 37 19.09 3.68 -8.44
CA ALA A 37 17.92 3.59 -9.32
C ALA A 37 18.15 2.63 -10.49
N ALA A 38 19.32 2.70 -11.15
CA ALA A 38 19.70 1.81 -12.24
C ALA A 38 19.67 0.33 -11.81
N ARG A 39 20.21 0.00 -10.62
CA ARG A 39 20.17 -1.36 -10.06
C ARG A 39 18.76 -1.88 -9.80
N LEU A 40 17.87 -1.02 -9.32
CA LEU A 40 16.47 -1.41 -9.12
C LEU A 40 15.76 -1.68 -10.45
N ILE A 41 16.05 -0.87 -11.48
CA ILE A 41 15.53 -1.07 -12.83
C ILE A 41 16.08 -2.37 -13.42
N ASP A 42 17.39 -2.60 -13.32
CA ASP A 42 18.06 -3.80 -13.82
C ASP A 42 17.48 -5.07 -13.17
N ALA A 43 17.30 -5.06 -11.84
CA ALA A 43 16.64 -6.13 -11.13
C ALA A 43 15.18 -6.37 -11.57
N ALA A 44 14.47 -5.32 -12.00
CA ALA A 44 13.10 -5.42 -12.51
C ALA A 44 13.08 -6.05 -13.91
N LEU A 45 14.08 -5.76 -14.73
CA LEU A 45 14.29 -6.42 -16.03
C LEU A 45 14.61 -7.90 -15.85
N ASP A 46 15.52 -8.25 -14.94
CA ASP A 46 15.80 -9.65 -14.59
C ASP A 46 14.54 -10.40 -14.13
N HIS A 47 13.73 -9.74 -13.29
CA HIS A 47 12.46 -10.32 -12.86
C HIS A 47 11.48 -10.49 -14.04
N LYS A 48 11.40 -9.51 -14.93
CA LYS A 48 10.56 -9.59 -16.13
C LYS A 48 10.98 -10.73 -17.05
N GLU A 49 12.26 -10.96 -17.26
CA GLU A 49 12.74 -12.10 -18.07
C GLU A 49 12.29 -13.45 -17.50
N ILE A 50 12.32 -13.61 -16.17
CA ILE A 50 11.80 -14.79 -15.48
C ILE A 50 10.30 -14.96 -15.73
N LEU A 51 9.53 -13.87 -15.68
CA LEU A 51 8.10 -13.89 -16.01
C LEU A 51 7.86 -14.25 -17.48
N ASN A 52 8.57 -13.64 -18.42
CA ASN A 52 8.43 -13.92 -19.85
C ASN A 52 8.72 -15.40 -20.17
N ARG A 53 9.73 -15.99 -19.53
CA ARG A 53 10.05 -17.42 -19.65
C ARG A 53 9.14 -18.35 -18.84
N LYS A 54 8.18 -17.80 -18.10
CA LYS A 54 7.30 -18.52 -17.16
C LYS A 54 8.07 -19.38 -16.15
N ALA A 55 9.24 -18.89 -15.74
CA ALA A 55 10.19 -19.59 -14.87
C ALA A 55 10.04 -19.20 -13.38
N LEU A 56 9.03 -18.40 -13.03
CA LEU A 56 8.77 -18.02 -11.65
C LEU A 56 8.39 -19.27 -10.82
N PRO A 57 9.08 -19.56 -9.71
CA PRO A 57 8.75 -20.71 -8.87
C PRO A 57 7.31 -20.66 -8.38
N ILE A 58 6.64 -21.81 -8.45
CA ILE A 58 5.25 -21.94 -7.97
C ILE A 58 5.27 -21.86 -6.45
N GLU A 59 4.56 -20.88 -5.90
CA GLU A 59 4.34 -20.79 -4.48
C GLU A 59 3.40 -21.89 -3.99
N LYS A 60 3.66 -22.35 -2.76
CA LYS A 60 2.85 -23.36 -2.09
C LYS A 60 2.42 -22.86 -0.74
N ALA A 61 1.20 -23.22 -0.33
CA ALA A 61 0.71 -22.92 1.00
C ALA A 61 1.64 -23.53 2.07
N THR A 62 1.98 -22.75 3.09
CA THR A 62 2.81 -23.17 4.22
C THR A 62 2.01 -23.46 5.49
N SER A 63 0.76 -22.98 5.54
CA SER A 63 -0.15 -23.12 6.68
C SER A 63 -1.05 -24.35 6.53
N ARG A 64 -2.38 -24.17 6.48
CA ARG A 64 -3.34 -25.25 6.23
C ARG A 64 -3.14 -25.83 4.83
N GLU A 65 -3.38 -27.14 4.67
CA GLU A 65 -3.16 -27.86 3.40
C GLU A 65 -1.76 -27.54 2.81
N ALA A 66 -0.73 -27.75 3.62
CA ALA A 66 0.65 -27.43 3.25
C ALA A 66 1.04 -28.15 1.95
N GLY A 67 1.69 -27.41 1.04
CA GLY A 67 2.11 -27.93 -0.26
C GLY A 67 1.13 -27.69 -1.41
N GLN A 68 -0.11 -27.25 -1.13
CA GLN A 68 -1.06 -26.87 -2.19
C GLN A 68 -0.50 -25.71 -3.03
N PRO A 69 -0.47 -25.82 -4.37
CA PRO A 69 -0.05 -24.73 -5.25
C PRO A 69 -0.95 -23.49 -5.12
N LEU A 70 -0.34 -22.32 -5.12
CA LEU A 70 -1.05 -21.03 -5.13
C LEU A 70 -1.07 -20.44 -6.55
N CYS A 71 -2.13 -19.71 -6.87
CA CYS A 71 -2.28 -19.00 -8.12
C CYS A 71 -1.19 -17.93 -8.25
N MET A 72 -0.48 -17.95 -9.38
CA MET A 72 0.61 -17.01 -9.70
C MET A 72 0.16 -15.85 -10.59
N ALA A 73 -1.12 -15.76 -10.97
CA ALA A 73 -1.59 -14.80 -11.99
C ALA A 73 -1.32 -13.33 -11.66
N GLN A 74 -1.32 -12.95 -10.38
CA GLN A 74 -1.06 -11.57 -9.95
C GLN A 74 0.37 -11.13 -10.29
N PHE A 75 1.37 -12.02 -10.17
CA PHE A 75 2.78 -11.70 -10.45
C PHE A 75 3.02 -11.28 -11.90
N TYR A 76 2.25 -11.85 -12.83
CA TYR A 76 2.32 -11.54 -14.26
C TYR A 76 1.54 -10.28 -14.66
N ARG A 77 0.91 -9.59 -13.70
CA ARG A 77 0.10 -8.37 -13.94
C ARG A 77 0.66 -7.12 -13.26
N ILE A 78 1.82 -7.22 -12.64
CA ILE A 78 2.40 -6.11 -11.87
C ILE A 78 3.25 -5.21 -12.77
N LEU A 79 4.19 -5.80 -13.50
CA LEU A 79 5.09 -5.08 -14.40
C LEU A 79 4.40 -4.77 -15.74
N GLY A 80 4.49 -3.52 -16.20
CA GLY A 80 3.87 -3.10 -17.47
C GLY A 80 2.36 -2.91 -17.41
N ALA A 81 1.76 -2.87 -16.22
CA ALA A 81 0.34 -2.63 -16.02
C ALA A 81 0.06 -1.18 -15.58
N SER A 82 -1.15 -0.72 -15.86
CA SER A 82 -1.67 0.59 -15.47
C SER A 82 -3.18 0.52 -15.29
N ARG A 83 -3.73 1.34 -14.40
CA ARG A 83 -5.17 1.60 -14.31
C ARG A 83 -5.52 2.75 -15.24
N LEU A 84 -6.59 2.61 -16.01
CA LEU A 84 -7.07 3.67 -16.90
C LEU A 84 -8.34 4.29 -16.32
N PRO A 85 -8.40 5.63 -16.17
CA PRO A 85 -9.61 6.29 -15.70
C PRO A 85 -10.70 6.18 -16.77
N GLY A 86 -11.93 5.93 -16.34
CA GLY A 86 -13.10 5.99 -17.22
C GLY A 86 -14.26 6.70 -16.53
N LYS A 87 -15.10 7.44 -17.26
CA LYS A 87 -16.12 8.33 -16.68
C LYS A 87 -17.02 7.66 -15.63
N LYS A 88 -17.47 6.43 -15.91
CA LYS A 88 -18.34 5.64 -15.02
C LYS A 88 -17.58 4.56 -14.25
N ARG A 89 -16.60 3.94 -14.92
CA ARG A 89 -15.83 2.82 -14.39
C ARG A 89 -14.46 2.84 -15.05
N ASP A 90 -13.44 2.61 -14.25
CA ASP A 90 -12.06 2.49 -14.72
C ASP A 90 -11.82 1.14 -15.40
N SER A 91 -10.69 0.98 -16.07
CA SER A 91 -10.27 -0.29 -16.65
C SER A 91 -8.81 -0.58 -16.33
N GLN A 92 -8.37 -1.80 -16.62
CA GLN A 92 -6.99 -2.22 -16.43
C GLN A 92 -6.33 -2.36 -17.79
N TYR A 93 -5.16 -1.75 -17.93
CA TYR A 93 -4.22 -2.07 -18.97
C TYR A 93 -3.19 -3.05 -18.40
N VAL A 94 -3.03 -4.20 -19.07
CA VAL A 94 -1.97 -5.16 -18.78
C VAL A 94 -1.24 -5.40 -20.07
N CYS A 95 0.09 -5.23 -20.06
CA CYS A 95 0.92 -5.46 -21.24
C CYS A 95 0.66 -6.88 -21.80
N PRO A 96 0.27 -7.02 -23.09
CA PRO A 96 0.06 -8.32 -23.70
C PRO A 96 1.33 -9.16 -23.66
N VAL A 97 1.17 -10.48 -23.56
CA VAL A 97 2.31 -11.40 -23.76
C VAL A 97 2.73 -11.30 -25.23
N PRO A 98 4.00 -10.98 -25.54
CA PRO A 98 4.47 -10.91 -26.92
C PRO A 98 4.21 -12.24 -27.62
N LYS A 99 3.70 -12.19 -28.86
CA LYS A 99 3.63 -13.39 -29.70
C LYS A 99 5.04 -13.75 -30.18
N ASP A 100 5.27 -15.01 -30.50
CA ASP A 100 6.56 -15.48 -31.00
C ASP A 100 7.01 -14.63 -32.22
N GLY A 101 8.13 -13.92 -32.08
CA GLY A 101 8.71 -13.07 -33.12
C GLY A 101 8.29 -11.58 -33.10
N GLU A 102 7.37 -11.15 -32.23
CA GLU A 102 7.07 -9.71 -32.06
C GLU A 102 8.09 -9.05 -31.13
N GLN A 103 8.89 -8.12 -31.67
CA GLN A 103 9.69 -7.19 -30.86
C GLN A 103 8.79 -6.06 -30.37
N THR A 104 8.44 -6.09 -29.08
CA THR A 104 7.84 -4.94 -28.40
C THR A 104 8.94 -4.04 -27.89
N SER A 105 8.97 -2.77 -28.30
CA SER A 105 9.87 -1.79 -27.70
C SER A 105 9.55 -1.63 -26.22
N GLU A 106 10.52 -1.89 -25.34
CA GLU A 106 10.36 -1.74 -23.91
C GLU A 106 11.02 -0.46 -23.41
N HIS A 107 10.33 0.25 -22.52
CA HIS A 107 10.81 1.50 -21.93
C HIS A 107 10.29 1.64 -20.49
N ILE A 108 10.93 2.52 -19.73
CA ILE A 108 10.44 3.02 -18.45
C ILE A 108 10.10 4.50 -18.58
N ILE A 109 9.32 5.00 -17.63
CA ILE A 109 9.16 6.45 -17.43
C ILE A 109 9.91 6.85 -16.17
N VAL A 110 10.71 7.89 -16.26
CA VAL A 110 11.36 8.53 -15.12
C VAL A 110 10.69 9.88 -14.91
N ILE A 111 10.27 10.17 -13.69
CA ILE A 111 9.71 11.47 -13.32
C ILE A 111 10.69 12.16 -12.37
N CYS A 112 11.14 13.35 -12.75
CA CYS A 112 12.03 14.17 -11.94
C CYS A 112 11.55 15.63 -12.02
N ARG A 113 11.35 16.27 -10.85
CA ARG A 113 10.87 17.67 -10.77
C ARG A 113 9.65 17.92 -11.66
N SER A 114 8.66 17.03 -11.59
CA SER A 114 7.40 17.08 -12.36
C SER A 114 7.53 16.89 -13.88
N GLN A 115 8.74 16.61 -14.39
CA GLN A 115 9.00 16.34 -15.79
C GLN A 115 9.08 14.83 -16.01
N LEU A 116 8.48 14.35 -17.10
CA LEU A 116 8.45 12.94 -17.46
C LEU A 116 9.42 12.68 -18.59
N TYR A 117 10.22 11.64 -18.46
CA TYR A 117 11.22 11.22 -19.45
C TYR A 117 10.96 9.76 -19.85
N CYS A 118 10.94 9.50 -21.15
CA CYS A 118 10.92 8.15 -21.70
C CYS A 118 12.36 7.65 -21.84
N VAL A 119 12.68 6.54 -21.16
CA VAL A 119 13.98 5.90 -21.22
C VAL A 119 13.80 4.52 -21.84
N PRO A 120 14.23 4.31 -23.10
CA PRO A 120 14.33 2.98 -23.68
C PRO A 120 15.25 2.09 -22.83
N ILE A 121 14.86 0.84 -22.60
CA ILE A 121 15.65 -0.15 -21.84
C ILE A 121 16.28 -1.21 -22.75
N GLN A 122 16.16 -0.99 -24.06
CA GLN A 122 16.78 -1.79 -25.09
C GLN A 122 17.45 -0.86 -26.11
N ALA A 123 18.68 -1.15 -26.53
CA ALA A 123 19.28 -0.44 -27.65
C ALA A 123 18.83 -1.07 -28.96
N GLY A 124 18.61 -0.25 -29.99
CA GLY A 124 18.12 -0.74 -31.29
C GLY A 124 19.08 -1.71 -31.98
N ASP A 125 20.37 -1.63 -31.68
CA ASP A 125 21.44 -2.49 -32.20
C ASP A 125 21.89 -3.58 -31.22
N ARG A 126 21.67 -3.37 -29.91
CA ARG A 126 22.22 -4.17 -28.81
C ARG A 126 21.16 -4.37 -27.74
N GLY A 127 20.50 -5.53 -27.79
CA GLY A 127 19.51 -6.05 -26.83
C GLY A 127 19.13 -5.16 -25.65
N ARG A 128 19.28 -5.66 -24.42
CA ARG A 128 18.98 -4.94 -23.17
C ARG A 128 20.12 -4.02 -22.77
N LEU A 129 19.81 -2.83 -22.25
CA LEU A 129 20.81 -1.92 -21.67
C LEU A 129 21.39 -2.49 -20.38
N ASN A 130 22.67 -2.26 -20.14
CA ASN A 130 23.32 -2.63 -18.88
C ASN A 130 23.15 -1.57 -17.78
N GLU A 131 23.54 -1.89 -16.53
CA GLU A 131 23.43 -0.99 -15.37
C GLU A 131 24.08 0.38 -15.60
N ASP A 132 25.29 0.41 -16.19
CA ASP A 132 26.07 1.63 -16.42
C ASP A 132 25.43 2.53 -17.48
N GLU A 133 24.86 1.93 -18.53
CA GLU A 133 24.08 2.64 -19.55
C GLU A 133 22.81 3.25 -18.95
N ILE A 134 22.05 2.48 -18.16
CA ILE A 134 20.85 2.98 -17.46
C ILE A 134 21.24 4.10 -16.50
N CYS A 135 22.32 3.93 -15.73
CA CYS A 135 22.82 4.95 -14.82
C CYS A 135 23.16 6.25 -15.55
N SER A 136 23.82 6.16 -16.71
CA SER A 136 24.16 7.33 -17.54
C SER A 136 22.92 8.08 -18.04
N GLN A 137 21.86 7.35 -18.43
CA GLN A 137 20.58 7.94 -18.82
C GLN A 137 19.89 8.66 -17.65
N LEU A 138 19.95 8.10 -16.44
CA LEU A 138 19.40 8.72 -15.24
C LEU A 138 20.19 9.95 -14.78
N LEU A 139 21.53 9.92 -14.91
CA LEU A 139 22.38 11.08 -14.66
C LEU A 139 22.04 12.24 -15.58
N TYR A 140 21.81 11.96 -16.87
CA TYR A 140 21.37 12.97 -17.82
C TYR A 140 20.06 13.64 -17.36
N ILE A 141 19.08 12.86 -16.89
CA ILE A 141 17.80 13.39 -16.40
C ILE A 141 17.99 14.26 -15.16
N LEU A 142 18.85 13.84 -14.23
CA LEU A 142 19.15 14.59 -13.01
C LEU A 142 19.88 15.92 -13.28
N ASP A 143 20.56 16.03 -14.42
CA ASP A 143 21.22 17.27 -14.90
C ASP A 143 20.28 18.15 -15.74
N ASP A 144 19.44 17.56 -16.61
CA ASP A 144 18.50 18.29 -17.48
C ASP A 144 17.30 18.86 -16.70
N ALA A 145 16.69 18.08 -15.80
CA ALA A 145 15.44 18.48 -15.15
C ALA A 145 15.54 19.82 -14.38
N PRO A 146 16.62 20.13 -13.64
CA PRO A 146 16.81 21.43 -13.01
C PRO A 146 16.87 22.63 -13.97
N CYS A 147 17.18 22.41 -15.26
CA CYS A 147 17.33 23.49 -16.24
C CYS A 147 16.00 24.11 -16.68
N LEU A 148 14.86 23.43 -16.45
CA LEU A 148 13.53 23.97 -16.74
C LEU A 148 12.90 24.56 -15.48
N SER A 149 12.64 25.87 -15.47
CA SER A 149 12.24 26.59 -14.25
C SER A 149 10.80 26.34 -13.80
N ASN A 150 9.87 26.03 -14.72
CA ASN A 150 8.44 25.85 -14.41
C ASN A 150 7.80 24.76 -15.30
N PRO A 151 8.15 23.48 -15.11
CA PRO A 151 7.50 22.40 -15.83
C PRO A 151 6.02 22.26 -15.43
N PRO A 152 5.11 22.00 -16.37
CA PRO A 152 3.70 21.79 -16.04
C PRO A 152 3.52 20.51 -15.21
N PRO A 153 2.90 20.56 -14.01
CA PRO A 153 2.82 19.41 -13.10
C PRO A 153 1.68 18.46 -13.47
N ILE A 154 1.73 17.92 -14.70
CA ILE A 154 0.66 17.09 -15.29
C ILE A 154 0.31 15.85 -14.45
N GLY A 155 1.29 15.31 -13.71
CA GLY A 155 1.10 14.16 -12.83
C GLY A 155 0.02 14.37 -11.75
N LEU A 156 -0.24 15.62 -11.35
CA LEU A 156 -1.27 15.96 -10.36
C LEU A 156 -2.68 15.54 -10.80
N LEU A 157 -2.96 15.54 -12.10
CA LEU A 157 -4.27 15.11 -12.62
C LEU A 157 -4.60 13.67 -12.22
N THR A 158 -3.59 12.80 -12.10
CA THR A 158 -3.79 11.39 -11.69
C THR A 158 -4.19 11.25 -10.21
N GLY A 159 -3.95 12.29 -9.40
CA GLY A 159 -4.36 12.40 -8.00
C GLY A 159 -5.76 12.99 -7.81
N TRP A 160 -6.50 13.26 -8.89
CA TRP A 160 -7.84 13.83 -8.83
C TRP A 160 -8.94 12.76 -8.74
N LYS A 161 -10.21 13.19 -8.62
CA LYS A 161 -11.36 12.27 -8.65
C LYS A 161 -11.39 11.54 -9.98
N ARG A 162 -11.74 10.25 -9.97
CA ARG A 162 -11.58 9.38 -11.15
C ARG A 162 -12.39 9.84 -12.35
N SER A 163 -13.56 10.43 -12.14
CA SER A 163 -14.40 10.95 -13.23
C SER A 163 -13.81 12.22 -13.84
N LEU A 164 -13.32 13.12 -13.00
CA LEU A 164 -12.70 14.37 -13.42
C LEU A 164 -11.36 14.11 -14.12
N TRP A 165 -10.57 13.17 -13.60
CA TRP A 165 -9.37 12.69 -14.28
C TRP A 165 -9.71 12.02 -15.63
N ALA A 166 -10.76 11.21 -15.71
CA ALA A 166 -11.18 10.63 -16.98
C ALA A 166 -11.52 11.70 -18.03
N GLU A 167 -12.26 12.74 -17.63
CA GLU A 167 -12.60 13.87 -18.51
C GLU A 167 -11.36 14.66 -18.95
N ALA A 168 -10.49 15.00 -18.00
CA ALA A 168 -9.23 15.70 -18.30
C ALA A 168 -8.34 14.88 -19.23
N ARG A 169 -8.25 13.56 -19.02
CA ARG A 169 -7.47 12.65 -19.88
C ARG A 169 -8.04 12.57 -21.29
N GLU A 170 -9.37 12.50 -21.45
CA GLU A 170 -10.01 12.51 -22.78
C GLU A 170 -9.73 13.81 -23.54
N ASP A 171 -9.72 14.95 -22.86
CA ASP A 171 -9.40 16.24 -23.47
C ASP A 171 -7.93 16.34 -23.86
N LEU A 172 -7.00 15.91 -23.00
CA LEU A 172 -5.58 15.83 -23.34
C LEU A 172 -5.33 14.95 -24.58
N MET A 173 -6.12 13.89 -24.77
CA MET A 173 -5.99 13.00 -25.93
C MET A 173 -6.44 13.60 -27.26
N LYS A 174 -7.06 14.79 -27.28
CA LYS A 174 -7.36 15.49 -28.53
C LYS A 174 -6.09 15.91 -29.27
N GLU A 175 -5.02 16.15 -28.53
CA GLU A 175 -3.69 16.43 -29.07
C GLU A 175 -2.91 15.13 -29.31
N GLU A 176 -2.41 14.95 -30.53
CA GLU A 176 -1.69 13.73 -30.94
C GLU A 176 -0.44 13.49 -30.08
N ARG A 177 0.31 14.56 -29.79
CA ARG A 177 1.52 14.51 -28.96
C ARG A 177 1.22 14.02 -27.54
N ASN A 178 0.16 14.56 -26.92
CA ASN A 178 -0.25 14.16 -25.58
C ASN A 178 -0.78 12.72 -25.57
N THR A 179 -1.51 12.31 -26.60
CA THR A 179 -1.94 10.91 -26.77
C THR A 179 -0.75 9.95 -26.81
N ARG A 180 0.29 10.27 -27.57
CA ARG A 180 1.54 9.50 -27.61
C ARG A 180 2.19 9.44 -26.22
N ASN A 181 2.30 10.57 -25.51
CA ASN A 181 2.87 10.61 -24.16
C ASN A 181 2.08 9.72 -23.18
N LEU A 182 0.75 9.81 -23.19
CA LEU A 182 -0.13 9.00 -22.34
C LEU A 182 0.00 7.50 -22.65
N ASP A 183 0.15 7.13 -23.93
CA ASP A 183 0.38 5.76 -24.36
C ASP A 183 1.74 5.23 -23.87
N LEU A 184 2.80 6.02 -24.00
CA LEU A 184 4.12 5.69 -23.46
C LEU A 184 4.04 5.44 -21.94
N ILE A 185 3.40 6.33 -21.17
CA ILE A 185 3.29 6.14 -19.71
C ILE A 185 2.46 4.89 -19.37
N THR A 186 1.38 4.66 -20.10
CA THR A 186 0.51 3.49 -19.91
C THR A 186 1.28 2.18 -20.11
N LYS A 187 2.10 2.11 -21.17
CA LYS A 187 2.84 0.92 -21.60
C LYS A 187 4.18 0.70 -20.89
N ALA A 188 4.72 1.72 -20.23
CA ALA A 188 6.01 1.65 -19.56
C ALA A 188 6.10 0.46 -18.59
N LEU A 189 7.28 -0.13 -18.43
CA LEU A 189 7.46 -1.27 -17.54
C LEU A 189 7.18 -0.91 -16.07
N VAL A 190 7.80 0.17 -15.62
CA VAL A 190 7.64 0.80 -14.31
C VAL A 190 7.77 2.31 -14.47
N VAL A 191 7.32 3.05 -13.45
CA VAL A 191 7.66 4.46 -13.29
C VAL A 191 8.73 4.57 -12.20
N VAL A 192 9.73 5.43 -12.39
CA VAL A 192 10.76 5.76 -11.39
C VAL A 192 10.64 7.23 -11.05
N CYS A 193 10.38 7.54 -9.78
CA CYS A 193 10.26 8.90 -9.27
C CYS A 193 11.56 9.29 -8.57
N LEU A 194 12.27 10.26 -9.13
CA LEU A 194 13.47 10.86 -8.54
C LEU A 194 13.06 12.10 -7.75
N ASP A 195 12.97 11.93 -6.44
CA ASP A 195 12.34 12.86 -5.50
C ASP A 195 13.36 13.71 -4.72
N GLU A 196 12.87 14.83 -4.18
CA GLU A 196 13.55 15.58 -3.13
C GLU A 196 12.98 15.23 -1.75
N GLY A 197 13.79 15.38 -0.70
CA GLY A 197 13.34 15.08 0.66
C GLY A 197 12.23 16.03 1.10
N LEU A 198 11.18 15.52 1.75
CA LEU A 198 10.18 16.39 2.36
C LEU A 198 10.80 17.20 3.54
N PRO A 199 10.24 18.36 3.91
CA PRO A 199 10.70 19.08 5.10
C PRO A 199 10.65 18.21 6.36
N ASN A 200 11.63 18.34 7.26
CA ASN A 200 11.70 17.56 8.50
C ASN A 200 10.50 17.79 9.44
N ASN A 201 9.85 18.94 9.33
CA ASN A 201 8.65 19.28 10.08
C ASN A 201 7.34 18.87 9.37
N PHE A 202 7.41 18.30 8.16
CA PHE A 202 6.22 17.90 7.41
C PHE A 202 5.47 16.79 8.17
N ASN A 203 4.22 17.08 8.54
CA ASN A 203 3.35 16.21 9.33
C ASN A 203 4.04 15.60 10.57
N CYS A 204 5.02 16.31 11.15
CA CYS A 204 5.78 15.82 12.30
C CYS A 204 4.85 15.73 13.53
N ARG A 205 4.78 14.56 14.14
CA ARG A 205 4.04 14.31 15.38
C ARG A 205 4.96 13.81 16.47
N LEU A 206 4.49 13.89 17.71
CA LEU A 206 5.11 13.19 18.83
C LEU A 206 5.10 11.68 18.53
N GLN A 207 6.28 11.15 18.21
CA GLN A 207 6.46 9.72 18.04
C GLN A 207 6.11 9.01 19.35
N ARG A 208 5.17 8.07 19.27
CA ARG A 208 4.95 7.05 20.30
C ARG A 208 5.62 5.76 19.83
N GLY A 209 6.24 5.04 20.75
CA GLY A 209 6.91 3.77 20.47
C GLY A 209 8.41 3.90 20.15
N GLY A 210 8.93 2.85 19.52
CA GLY A 210 10.34 2.66 19.22
C GLY A 210 10.90 3.54 18.11
N LYS A 211 12.21 3.77 18.14
CA LYS A 211 12.94 4.39 17.03
C LYS A 211 13.06 3.40 15.87
N GLY A 212 12.57 3.78 14.70
CA GLY A 212 12.70 3.04 13.45
C GLY A 212 13.73 3.67 12.51
N HIS A 213 13.40 3.69 11.21
CA HIS A 213 14.20 4.34 10.19
C HIS A 213 14.27 5.85 10.38
N ILE A 214 15.44 6.42 10.08
CA ILE A 214 15.65 7.87 9.97
C ILE A 214 16.44 8.13 8.69
N ALA A 215 15.97 9.05 7.85
CA ALA A 215 16.69 9.54 6.67
C ALA A 215 16.78 11.06 6.74
N ALA A 216 18.00 11.62 6.74
CA ALA A 216 18.23 13.07 6.82
C ALA A 216 17.47 13.82 7.95
N GLY A 217 17.20 13.16 9.07
CA GLY A 217 16.44 13.71 10.20
C GLY A 217 14.92 13.55 10.10
N ARG A 218 14.41 12.92 9.04
CA ARG A 218 13.00 12.56 8.86
C ARG A 218 12.70 11.20 9.46
N ASP A 219 11.56 11.12 10.12
CA ASP A 219 11.08 9.89 10.75
C ASP A 219 10.27 9.02 9.78
N GLU A 220 9.92 7.80 10.20
CA GLU A 220 9.18 6.84 9.39
C GLU A 220 7.82 7.33 8.89
N THR A 221 7.14 8.15 9.68
CA THR A 221 5.84 8.73 9.32
C THR A 221 6.02 9.71 8.15
N ASN A 222 7.04 10.57 8.22
CA ASN A 222 7.39 11.47 7.13
C ASN A 222 7.81 10.70 5.87
N LEU A 223 8.64 9.66 6.00
CA LEU A 223 9.01 8.79 4.87
C LEU A 223 7.77 8.16 4.23
N ALA A 224 6.82 7.68 5.03
CA ALA A 224 5.59 7.06 4.54
C ALA A 224 4.69 8.04 3.77
N HIS A 225 4.55 9.29 4.24
CA HIS A 225 3.80 10.33 3.53
C HIS A 225 4.36 10.57 2.12
N GLN A 226 5.69 10.57 1.97
CA GLN A 226 6.32 10.69 0.65
C GLN A 226 5.98 9.52 -0.27
N MET A 227 5.98 8.28 0.24
CA MET A 227 5.66 7.09 -0.56
C MET A 227 4.16 6.96 -0.87
N LEU A 228 3.29 7.46 0.01
CA LEU A 228 1.84 7.41 -0.17
C LEU A 228 1.33 8.41 -1.21
N HIS A 229 1.79 9.65 -1.14
CA HIS A 229 1.21 10.73 -1.93
C HIS A 229 2.21 11.80 -2.38
N GLY A 230 3.47 11.79 -1.92
CA GLY A 230 4.50 12.73 -2.36
C GLY A 230 4.51 14.10 -1.66
N GLY A 231 3.68 14.30 -0.64
CA GLY A 231 3.71 15.51 0.22
C GLY A 231 2.92 16.75 -0.25
N GLY A 232 2.20 16.69 -1.36
CA GLY A 232 1.39 17.79 -1.88
C GLY A 232 1.92 18.39 -3.18
N SER A 233 1.14 19.27 -3.79
CA SER A 233 1.36 19.91 -5.09
C SER A 233 2.66 20.71 -5.15
N THR A 234 3.08 21.30 -4.02
CA THR A 234 4.34 22.06 -3.88
C THR A 234 5.56 21.20 -3.56
N HIS A 235 5.40 19.87 -3.46
CA HIS A 235 6.46 18.91 -3.17
C HIS A 235 6.56 17.88 -4.31
N ASN A 236 6.53 16.58 -3.99
CA ASN A 236 6.75 15.49 -4.94
C ASN A 236 5.45 14.87 -5.47
N SER A 237 4.25 15.39 -5.15
CA SER A 237 3.00 14.79 -5.66
C SER A 237 2.86 14.88 -7.16
N ALA A 238 3.40 15.95 -7.77
CA ALA A 238 3.47 16.08 -9.22
C ALA A 238 4.51 15.13 -9.85
N ASN A 239 5.43 14.61 -9.04
CA ASN A 239 6.44 13.63 -9.41
C ASN A 239 5.90 12.19 -9.38
N ARG A 240 4.60 12.01 -9.69
CA ARG A 240 3.88 10.73 -9.63
C ARG A 240 3.01 10.55 -10.86
N TRP A 241 2.72 9.29 -11.15
CA TRP A 241 1.64 8.88 -12.04
C TRP A 241 0.84 7.78 -11.33
N PHE A 242 -0.15 8.17 -10.51
CA PHE A 242 -0.83 7.26 -9.58
C PHE A 242 -1.54 6.09 -10.26
N ASP A 243 -1.86 6.21 -11.55
CA ASP A 243 -2.42 5.14 -12.38
C ASP A 243 -1.43 4.01 -12.66
N LYS A 244 -0.13 4.22 -12.48
CA LYS A 244 0.89 3.20 -12.73
C LYS A 244 0.93 2.17 -11.60
N THR A 245 0.90 0.89 -11.95
CA THR A 245 0.91 -0.21 -10.98
C THR A 245 2.13 -0.19 -10.07
N ILE A 246 3.33 0.05 -10.62
CA ILE A 246 4.57 0.13 -9.85
C ILE A 246 5.26 1.46 -10.14
N GLN A 247 5.39 2.25 -9.07
CA GLN A 247 6.20 3.47 -9.04
C GLN A 247 7.30 3.28 -7.99
N LEU A 248 8.56 3.20 -8.43
CA LEU A 248 9.73 3.16 -7.55
C LEU A 248 10.09 4.59 -7.16
N VAL A 249 10.08 4.91 -5.88
CA VAL A 249 10.35 6.27 -5.39
C VAL A 249 11.71 6.29 -4.73
N ILE A 250 12.58 7.18 -5.18
CA ILE A 250 13.97 7.30 -4.73
C ILE A 250 14.25 8.78 -4.49
N SER A 251 14.54 9.12 -3.25
CA SER A 251 14.80 10.49 -2.85
C SER A 251 16.28 10.73 -2.63
N GLY A 252 16.75 11.93 -3.03
CA GLY A 252 18.17 12.31 -2.89
C GLY A 252 18.69 12.29 -1.45
N ASP A 253 17.81 12.35 -0.45
CA ASP A 253 18.17 12.31 0.96
C ASP A 253 18.27 10.89 1.55
N GLY A 254 18.09 9.87 0.71
CA GLY A 254 18.20 8.47 1.10
C GLY A 254 16.87 7.75 1.32
N ALA A 255 15.74 8.47 1.37
CA ALA A 255 14.45 7.83 1.46
C ALA A 255 14.11 7.09 0.16
N CYS A 256 13.58 5.88 0.27
CA CYS A 256 13.22 5.08 -0.89
C CYS A 256 12.09 4.12 -0.56
N GLY A 257 11.37 3.70 -1.59
CA GLY A 257 10.15 2.95 -1.41
C GLY A 257 9.38 2.77 -2.71
N LEU A 258 8.08 2.55 -2.56
CA LEU A 258 7.19 2.21 -3.65
C LEU A 258 5.80 2.80 -3.41
N CYS A 259 5.19 3.34 -4.45
CA CYS A 259 3.75 3.65 -4.50
C CYS A 259 3.11 2.68 -5.50
N TYR A 260 2.08 1.92 -5.09
CA TYR A 260 1.47 0.92 -5.97
C TYR A 260 -0.02 1.12 -6.20
N GLU A 261 -0.46 0.88 -7.44
CA GLU A 261 -1.87 0.85 -7.80
C GLU A 261 -2.46 -0.54 -7.52
N HIS A 262 -3.50 -0.57 -6.69
CA HIS A 262 -3.96 -1.80 -5.99
C HIS A 262 -4.82 -2.73 -6.86
N SER A 263 -5.42 -2.23 -7.93
CA SER A 263 -6.35 -3.02 -8.73
C SER A 263 -5.69 -4.24 -9.37
N ASN A 264 -4.40 -4.19 -9.70
CA ASN A 264 -3.73 -5.26 -10.46
C ASN A 264 -3.24 -6.43 -9.59
N ALA A 265 -2.84 -6.19 -8.35
CA ALA A 265 -2.27 -7.20 -7.46
C ALA A 265 -2.44 -6.85 -5.98
N GLU A 266 -2.42 -7.88 -5.13
CA GLU A 266 -2.41 -7.74 -3.68
C GLU A 266 -0.98 -7.49 -3.15
N GLY A 267 -0.89 -7.01 -1.91
CA GLY A 267 0.37 -6.68 -1.24
C GLY A 267 1.41 -7.80 -1.31
N ILE A 268 1.02 -9.07 -1.18
CA ILE A 268 1.97 -10.20 -1.21
C ILE A 268 2.82 -10.27 -2.49
N ALA A 269 2.21 -10.05 -3.66
CA ALA A 269 2.93 -10.13 -4.92
C ALA A 269 3.82 -8.90 -5.15
N VAL A 270 3.35 -7.72 -4.68
CA VAL A 270 4.12 -6.47 -4.71
C VAL A 270 5.33 -6.52 -3.76
N ILE A 271 5.13 -7.01 -2.53
CA ILE A 271 6.19 -7.15 -1.52
C ILE A 271 7.29 -8.07 -2.03
N GLN A 272 6.94 -9.22 -2.62
CA GLN A 272 7.96 -10.15 -3.12
C GLN A 272 8.79 -9.56 -4.25
N LEU A 273 8.16 -8.85 -5.18
CA LEU A 273 8.88 -8.10 -6.20
C LEU A 273 9.79 -7.07 -5.52
N ALA A 274 9.23 -6.20 -4.68
CA ALA A 274 9.94 -5.13 -3.99
C ALA A 274 11.15 -5.64 -3.20
N GLU A 275 11.00 -6.71 -2.42
CA GLU A 275 12.10 -7.30 -1.65
C GLU A 275 13.17 -7.93 -2.54
N LYS A 276 12.79 -8.52 -3.67
CA LYS A 276 13.75 -9.05 -4.64
C LYS A 276 14.57 -7.92 -5.26
N LEU A 277 13.91 -6.84 -5.70
CA LEU A 277 14.57 -5.65 -6.26
C LEU A 277 15.51 -5.04 -5.22
N TRP A 278 15.03 -4.88 -3.99
CA TRP A 278 15.80 -4.32 -2.88
C TRP A 278 17.05 -5.15 -2.57
N LYS A 279 16.91 -6.47 -2.41
CA LYS A 279 18.03 -7.37 -2.10
C LYS A 279 19.08 -7.38 -3.21
N HIS A 280 18.66 -7.33 -4.46
CA HIS A 280 19.58 -7.23 -5.59
C HIS A 280 20.35 -5.91 -5.53
N ALA A 281 19.67 -4.77 -5.36
CA ALA A 281 20.32 -3.48 -5.24
C ALA A 281 21.24 -3.37 -4.01
N ASP A 282 20.94 -4.11 -2.94
CA ASP A 282 21.75 -4.18 -1.70
C ASP A 282 22.98 -5.08 -1.81
N SER A 283 22.97 -6.10 -2.68
CA SER A 283 24.06 -7.07 -2.77
C SER A 283 25.35 -6.52 -3.39
N PHE A 284 25.32 -5.33 -3.97
CA PHE A 284 26.46 -4.71 -4.63
C PHE A 284 26.98 -3.52 -3.83
N THR A 285 28.28 -3.50 -3.54
CA THR A 285 28.95 -2.26 -3.12
C THR A 285 28.82 -1.23 -4.23
N ILE A 286 28.61 0.05 -3.88
CA ILE A 286 28.59 1.15 -4.85
C ILE A 286 30.06 1.42 -5.21
N PRO A 287 30.53 1.12 -6.45
CA PRO A 287 31.87 1.55 -6.86
C PRO A 287 31.89 3.08 -6.85
N SER A 288 33.01 3.72 -6.50
CA SER A 288 33.12 5.20 -6.59
C SER A 288 33.39 5.70 -8.02
N GLU A 289 33.64 4.81 -8.96
CA GLU A 289 33.98 5.19 -10.32
C GLU A 289 32.71 5.57 -11.10
N VAL A 290 32.75 6.75 -11.72
CA VAL A 290 31.78 7.14 -12.75
C VAL A 290 31.83 6.06 -13.83
N PRO A 291 30.69 5.53 -14.31
CA PRO A 291 30.71 4.60 -15.42
C PRO A 291 31.64 5.15 -16.51
N ALA A 292 32.64 4.38 -16.91
CA ALA A 292 33.41 4.76 -18.09
C ALA A 292 32.37 4.96 -19.20
N SER A 293 32.39 6.11 -19.88
CA SER A 293 31.57 6.34 -21.06
C SER A 293 32.04 5.39 -22.14
N SER A 294 31.71 4.10 -22.01
CA SER A 294 32.10 3.05 -22.93
C SER A 294 31.23 3.20 -24.16
N SER A 295 31.54 4.21 -24.98
CA SER A 295 31.18 4.28 -26.40
C SER A 295 29.75 3.81 -26.73
N SER A 296 28.77 4.18 -25.92
CA SER A 296 27.37 3.89 -26.21
C SER A 296 26.79 5.16 -26.84
N HIS A 297 26.63 5.14 -28.17
CA HIS A 297 25.91 6.18 -28.93
C HIS A 297 24.40 6.14 -28.63
N LEU A 298 24.03 5.98 -27.37
CA LEU A 298 22.63 5.98 -26.96
C LEU A 298 22.09 7.41 -27.10
N PRO A 299 20.92 7.60 -27.71
CA PRO A 299 20.27 8.90 -27.69
C PRO A 299 19.98 9.31 -26.24
N PRO A 300 19.94 10.61 -25.94
CA PRO A 300 19.48 11.08 -24.64
C PRO A 300 18.01 10.68 -24.40
N PRO A 301 17.59 10.52 -23.14
CA PRO A 301 16.19 10.30 -22.78
C PRO A 301 15.26 11.34 -23.40
N GLU A 302 14.12 10.89 -23.91
CA GLU A 302 13.12 11.81 -24.48
C GLU A 302 12.29 12.44 -23.36
N ARG A 303 12.44 13.76 -23.14
CA ARG A 303 11.51 14.52 -22.30
C ARG A 303 10.15 14.61 -22.97
N LEU A 304 9.10 14.17 -22.27
CA LEU A 304 7.73 14.23 -22.73
C LEU A 304 7.18 15.64 -22.56
N GLU A 305 7.15 16.43 -23.63
CA GLU A 305 6.54 17.76 -23.60
C GLU A 305 5.04 17.69 -23.89
N TRP A 306 4.29 18.58 -23.24
CA TRP A 306 2.83 18.59 -23.25
C TRP A 306 2.31 19.85 -23.93
N LEU A 307 1.31 19.67 -24.80
CA LEU A 307 0.55 20.78 -25.38
C LEU A 307 -0.68 20.99 -24.50
N LEU A 308 -0.71 22.07 -23.74
CA LEU A 308 -1.74 22.32 -22.73
C LEU A 308 -2.51 23.59 -23.04
N GLU A 309 -3.83 23.49 -23.03
CA GLU A 309 -4.73 24.63 -23.13
C GLU A 309 -4.92 25.31 -21.76
N ALA A 310 -5.52 26.50 -21.73
CA ALA A 310 -5.83 27.20 -20.47
C ALA A 310 -6.76 26.37 -19.55
N THR A 311 -7.64 25.57 -20.14
CA THR A 311 -8.53 24.62 -19.45
C THR A 311 -7.76 23.51 -18.74
N ASP A 312 -6.68 23.00 -19.35
CA ASP A 312 -5.82 21.97 -18.75
C ASP A 312 -5.05 22.52 -17.55
N HIS A 313 -4.48 23.72 -17.68
CA HIS A 313 -3.79 24.39 -16.57
C HIS A 313 -4.71 24.58 -15.37
N LYS A 314 -5.94 25.05 -15.60
CA LYS A 314 -6.95 25.19 -14.55
C LYS A 314 -7.27 23.86 -13.85
N ARG A 315 -7.43 22.77 -14.63
CA ARG A 315 -7.68 21.44 -14.07
C ARG A 315 -6.50 20.91 -13.26
N ILE A 316 -5.26 21.17 -13.69
CA ILE A 316 -4.05 20.82 -12.96
C ILE A 316 -4.02 21.54 -11.61
N GLU A 317 -4.36 22.84 -11.57
CA GLU A 317 -4.47 23.61 -10.33
C GLU A 317 -5.58 23.06 -9.41
N GLU A 318 -6.77 22.79 -9.95
CA GLU A 318 -7.90 22.21 -9.20
C GLU A 318 -7.55 20.82 -8.63
N ALA A 319 -6.88 19.97 -9.42
CA ALA A 319 -6.40 18.66 -8.97
C ALA A 319 -5.33 18.78 -7.89
N GLY A 320 -4.39 19.72 -8.04
CA GLY A 320 -3.37 20.04 -7.04
C GLY A 320 -3.97 20.48 -5.72
N LEU A 321 -4.91 21.43 -5.75
CA LEU A 321 -5.62 21.90 -4.55
C LEU A 321 -6.41 20.78 -3.87
N TYR A 322 -7.07 19.93 -4.66
CA TYR A 322 -7.81 18.78 -4.12
C TYR A 322 -6.86 17.81 -3.40
N LEU A 323 -5.74 17.48 -4.02
CA LEU A 323 -4.74 16.59 -3.44
C LEU A 323 -4.11 17.20 -2.18
N ASP A 324 -3.82 18.51 -2.18
CA ASP A 324 -3.31 19.20 -0.99
C ASP A 324 -4.27 19.11 0.18
N ASN A 325 -5.58 19.22 -0.07
CA ASN A 325 -6.58 19.05 0.97
C ASN A 325 -6.62 17.60 1.49
N LEU A 326 -6.52 16.60 0.62
CA LEU A 326 -6.41 15.19 1.05
C LEU A 326 -5.16 14.95 1.90
N VAL A 327 -4.01 15.50 1.49
CA VAL A 327 -2.74 15.37 2.21
C VAL A 327 -2.80 16.04 3.58
N LYS A 328 -3.44 17.21 3.67
CA LYS A 328 -3.66 17.92 4.93
C LYS A 328 -4.64 17.18 5.85
N ASP A 329 -5.65 16.53 5.27
CA ASP A 329 -6.68 15.82 6.02
C ASP A 329 -6.24 14.43 6.49
N LEU A 330 -5.20 13.84 5.87
CA LEU A 330 -4.69 12.53 6.28
C LEU A 330 -4.02 12.58 7.66
N ASP A 331 -4.64 11.90 8.63
CA ASP A 331 -4.05 11.63 9.93
C ASP A 331 -3.15 10.37 9.83
N PHE A 332 -1.86 10.59 9.51
CA PHE A 332 -0.74 9.63 9.33
C PHE A 332 0.04 9.22 10.60
N GLN A 333 0.19 7.95 11.01
CA GLN A 333 1.23 7.58 12.00
C GLN A 333 1.85 6.17 11.80
N VAL A 334 3.19 6.09 11.73
CA VAL A 334 3.93 4.84 11.90
C VAL A 334 4.24 4.64 13.39
N PHE A 335 3.80 3.52 13.96
CA PHE A 335 3.96 3.16 15.36
C PHE A 335 4.74 1.84 15.48
N ARG A 336 5.94 1.89 16.08
CA ARG A 336 6.74 0.70 16.39
C ARG A 336 6.54 0.27 17.84
N TYR A 337 5.89 -0.86 18.02
CA TYR A 337 5.77 -1.49 19.33
C TYR A 337 7.00 -2.37 19.61
N ASN A 338 7.77 -2.01 20.63
CA ASN A 338 9.02 -2.69 21.00
C ASN A 338 8.91 -3.57 22.25
N GLY A 339 7.71 -3.77 22.81
CA GLY A 339 7.56 -4.59 24.01
C GLY A 339 7.78 -6.08 23.75
N TYR A 340 7.36 -6.56 22.57
CA TYR A 340 7.57 -7.92 22.08
C TYR A 340 7.21 -8.03 20.60
N GLY A 341 7.53 -9.18 19.99
CA GLY A 341 7.15 -9.51 18.62
C GLY A 341 6.54 -10.90 18.50
N LYS A 342 6.65 -11.48 17.30
CA LYS A 342 6.04 -12.78 16.94
C LYS A 342 6.53 -13.94 17.80
N GLU A 343 7.75 -13.89 18.36
CA GLU A 343 8.27 -14.98 19.18
C GLU A 343 7.52 -15.11 20.50
N PHE A 344 7.15 -13.99 21.14
CA PHE A 344 6.28 -14.00 22.31
C PHE A 344 4.90 -14.58 21.96
N MET A 345 4.27 -14.10 20.88
CA MET A 345 2.93 -14.56 20.47
C MET A 345 2.90 -16.08 20.20
N LYS A 346 3.96 -16.60 19.55
CA LYS A 346 4.14 -18.04 19.35
C LYS A 346 4.35 -18.80 20.66
N SER A 347 5.05 -18.21 21.64
CA SER A 347 5.22 -18.83 22.97
C SER A 347 3.88 -18.99 23.71
N CYS A 348 2.93 -18.08 23.45
CA CYS A 348 1.54 -18.20 23.90
C CYS A 348 0.72 -19.23 23.09
N LYS A 349 1.32 -19.91 22.10
CA LYS A 349 0.69 -20.87 21.18
C LYS A 349 -0.43 -20.24 20.31
N VAL A 350 -0.30 -18.96 19.98
CA VAL A 350 -1.26 -18.22 19.14
C VAL A 350 -0.56 -17.75 17.86
N SER A 351 -1.29 -17.76 16.74
CA SER A 351 -0.80 -17.13 15.50
C SER A 351 -0.54 -15.64 15.75
N PRO A 352 0.61 -15.07 15.33
CA PRO A 352 0.88 -13.65 15.47
C PRO A 352 -0.23 -12.76 14.87
N ASP A 353 -0.83 -13.22 13.78
CA ASP A 353 -1.90 -12.51 13.08
C ASP A 353 -3.18 -12.44 13.91
N VAL A 354 -3.68 -13.60 14.36
CA VAL A 354 -4.83 -13.73 15.28
C VAL A 354 -4.63 -12.91 16.55
N TYR A 355 -3.42 -12.94 17.11
CA TYR A 355 -3.08 -12.18 18.31
C TYR A 355 -3.25 -10.68 18.07
N ILE A 356 -2.68 -10.15 16.98
CA ILE A 356 -2.73 -8.72 16.65
C ILE A 356 -4.15 -8.30 16.32
N GLN A 357 -4.93 -9.11 15.60
CA GLN A 357 -6.33 -8.82 15.30
C GLN A 357 -7.15 -8.63 16.58
N LEU A 358 -7.00 -9.53 17.55
CA LEU A 358 -7.66 -9.39 18.85
C LEU A 358 -7.16 -8.14 19.61
N ALA A 359 -5.87 -7.82 19.53
CA ALA A 359 -5.33 -6.58 20.10
C ALA A 359 -5.97 -5.32 19.50
N LEU A 360 -6.20 -5.31 18.18
CA LEU A 360 -6.90 -4.23 17.49
C LEU A 360 -8.37 -4.13 17.93
N GLN A 361 -9.07 -5.26 18.12
CA GLN A 361 -10.44 -5.25 18.66
C GLN A 361 -10.48 -4.70 20.09
N LEU A 362 -9.55 -5.09 20.96
CA LEU A 362 -9.44 -4.57 22.32
C LEU A 362 -9.18 -3.06 22.31
N THR A 363 -8.28 -2.60 21.45
CA THR A 363 -7.93 -1.19 21.28
C THR A 363 -9.16 -0.37 20.87
N TYR A 364 -9.88 -0.83 19.85
CA TYR A 364 -11.08 -0.15 19.36
C TYR A 364 -12.17 -0.12 20.44
N TYR A 365 -12.42 -1.23 21.14
CA TYR A 365 -13.39 -1.28 22.23
C TYR A 365 -13.04 -0.32 23.37
N ARG A 366 -11.77 -0.22 23.76
CA ARG A 366 -11.32 0.71 24.82
C ARG A 366 -11.58 2.18 24.47
N LEU A 367 -11.48 2.53 23.19
CA LEU A 367 -11.71 3.90 22.72
C LEU A 367 -13.20 4.23 22.57
N TYR A 368 -14.00 3.26 22.14
CA TYR A 368 -15.36 3.52 21.64
C TYR A 368 -16.48 2.79 22.39
N GLY A 369 -16.15 1.91 23.34
CA GLY A 369 -17.12 1.11 24.11
C GLY A 369 -17.90 0.08 23.29
N LYS A 370 -17.52 -0.14 22.03
CA LYS A 370 -18.16 -1.07 21.09
C LYS A 370 -17.14 -1.59 20.09
N LEU A 371 -17.44 -2.74 19.47
CA LEU A 371 -16.75 -3.19 18.27
C LEU A 371 -17.39 -2.55 17.02
N THR A 372 -16.73 -2.72 15.89
CA THR A 372 -17.20 -2.25 14.58
C THR A 372 -16.97 -3.30 13.51
N ALA A 373 -17.64 -3.16 12.36
CA ALA A 373 -17.31 -3.98 11.18
C ALA A 373 -15.83 -3.79 10.85
N THR A 374 -15.09 -4.90 10.94
CA THR A 374 -13.64 -4.94 10.74
C THR A 374 -13.36 -5.77 9.50
N TYR A 375 -12.54 -5.21 8.61
CA TYR A 375 -12.01 -5.90 7.45
C TYR A 375 -10.58 -6.37 7.73
N GLU A 376 -10.31 -7.63 7.47
CA GLU A 376 -8.96 -8.17 7.35
C GLU A 376 -8.84 -8.95 6.03
N SER A 377 -7.75 -8.70 5.29
CA SER A 377 -7.51 -9.33 4.00
C SER A 377 -7.11 -10.81 4.14
N ALA A 378 -7.93 -11.74 3.65
CA ALA A 378 -7.59 -13.15 3.46
C ALA A 378 -7.23 -13.47 2.01
N SER A 379 -5.98 -13.83 1.74
CA SER A 379 -5.58 -14.31 0.41
C SER A 379 -6.26 -15.64 0.05
N VAL A 380 -7.11 -15.64 -0.98
CA VAL A 380 -7.75 -16.83 -1.56
C VAL A 380 -7.01 -17.35 -2.81
N ARG A 381 -5.70 -17.08 -2.91
CA ARG A 381 -4.84 -17.56 -4.02
C ARG A 381 -4.78 -19.09 -4.15
N ARG A 382 -5.33 -19.86 -3.21
CA ARG A 382 -5.55 -21.30 -3.37
C ARG A 382 -6.45 -21.63 -4.58
N PHE A 383 -7.29 -20.68 -4.98
CA PHE A 383 -8.20 -20.81 -6.10
C PHE A 383 -7.66 -20.12 -7.35
N ARG A 384 -8.05 -20.62 -8.53
CA ARG A 384 -7.66 -20.04 -9.82
C ARG A 384 -8.15 -18.59 -9.89
N LEU A 385 -7.21 -17.66 -10.14
CA LEU A 385 -7.44 -16.21 -10.17
C LEU A 385 -7.93 -15.62 -8.82
N GLY A 386 -7.76 -16.35 -7.72
CA GLY A 386 -8.09 -15.89 -6.38
C GLY A 386 -7.37 -14.60 -6.02
N ARG A 387 -8.14 -13.66 -5.46
CA ARG A 387 -7.65 -12.41 -4.88
C ARG A 387 -7.74 -12.51 -3.36
N VAL A 388 -8.76 -11.88 -2.79
CA VAL A 388 -8.94 -11.73 -1.35
C VAL A 388 -10.40 -11.91 -0.97
N ASP A 389 -10.65 -12.56 0.17
CA ASP A 389 -11.91 -12.55 0.92
C ASP A 389 -11.71 -11.76 2.25
N CYS A 390 -12.78 -11.57 3.03
CA CYS A 390 -12.75 -10.76 4.25
C CYS A 390 -12.82 -11.61 5.52
N ILE A 391 -11.73 -11.65 6.30
CA ILE A 391 -11.77 -12.15 7.68
C ILE A 391 -12.45 -11.10 8.54
N ARG A 392 -13.54 -11.47 9.22
CA ARG A 392 -14.30 -10.55 10.08
C ARG A 392 -13.88 -10.67 11.54
N SER A 393 -12.91 -9.84 11.94
CA SER A 393 -12.31 -9.93 13.28
C SER A 393 -13.22 -9.51 14.45
N ALA A 394 -14.36 -8.87 14.16
CA ALA A 394 -15.32 -8.44 15.18
C ALA A 394 -16.37 -9.54 15.44
N SER A 395 -16.01 -10.55 16.24
CA SER A 395 -16.89 -11.67 16.59
C SER A 395 -17.58 -11.49 17.96
N PRO A 396 -18.64 -12.26 18.26
CA PRO A 396 -19.23 -12.31 19.60
C PRO A 396 -18.24 -12.70 20.71
N GLU A 397 -17.34 -13.62 20.43
CA GLU A 397 -16.28 -14.09 21.35
C GLU A 397 -15.25 -12.99 21.59
N ALA A 398 -14.82 -12.30 20.54
CA ALA A 398 -13.97 -11.12 20.66
C ALA A 398 -14.66 -10.05 21.53
N LEU A 399 -15.95 -9.78 21.30
CA LEU A 399 -16.73 -8.83 22.10
C LEU A 399 -16.81 -9.23 23.59
N ALA A 400 -17.03 -10.50 23.88
CA ALA A 400 -17.10 -11.02 25.24
C ALA A 400 -15.75 -10.86 25.97
N TRP A 401 -14.65 -11.17 25.28
CA TRP A 401 -13.30 -11.03 25.81
C TRP A 401 -12.91 -9.56 26.04
N VAL A 402 -13.09 -8.67 25.06
CA VAL A 402 -12.71 -7.25 25.20
C VAL A 402 -13.53 -6.53 26.28
N LYS A 403 -14.80 -6.93 26.47
CA LYS A 403 -15.63 -6.48 27.60
C LYS A 403 -15.02 -6.87 28.94
N ALA A 404 -14.59 -8.13 29.09
CA ALA A 404 -13.93 -8.60 30.31
C ALA A 404 -12.58 -7.90 30.56
N MET A 405 -11.85 -7.54 29.51
CA MET A 405 -10.58 -6.81 29.59
C MET A 405 -10.74 -5.32 29.94
N SER A 406 -11.88 -4.71 29.58
CA SER A 406 -12.09 -3.26 29.66
C SER A 406 -13.02 -2.84 30.79
N GLN A 407 -13.04 -3.59 31.90
CA GLN A 407 -13.85 -3.23 33.08
C GLN A 407 -13.39 -1.89 33.68
N PRO A 408 -14.32 -1.04 34.15
CA PRO A 408 -13.96 0.20 34.81
C PRO A 408 -13.07 -0.10 36.03
N LYS A 409 -11.96 0.63 36.16
CA LYS A 409 -11.24 0.68 37.44
C LYS A 409 -12.14 1.47 38.39
N GLU A 410 -12.54 0.91 39.52
CA GLU A 410 -13.16 1.71 40.58
C GLU A 410 -12.21 2.85 40.94
N ASP A 411 -12.72 4.09 41.01
CA ASP A 411 -11.93 5.27 41.33
C ASP A 411 -11.20 5.07 42.66
N ASP A 412 -9.88 5.32 42.64
CA ASP A 412 -8.92 5.22 43.74
C ASP A 412 -9.12 6.31 44.81
N THR A 413 -10.37 6.70 45.05
CA THR A 413 -10.77 7.70 46.07
C THR A 413 -11.00 7.08 47.45
N SER A 414 -10.96 5.75 47.55
CA SER A 414 -10.96 5.05 48.83
C SER A 414 -9.60 4.41 49.06
N ASN A 415 -8.99 4.66 50.22
CA ASN A 415 -7.69 4.16 50.69
C ASN A 415 -7.65 2.62 50.89
N LYS A 416 -8.34 1.84 50.05
CA LYS A 416 -8.39 0.37 50.08
C LYS A 416 -7.48 -0.18 48.99
N LYS A 417 -6.39 -0.85 49.41
CA LYS A 417 -5.41 -1.55 48.55
C LYS A 417 -5.96 -2.78 47.78
N VAL A 418 -7.26 -2.81 47.47
CA VAL A 418 -7.90 -3.95 46.79
C VAL A 418 -8.72 -3.41 45.62
N THR A 419 -8.12 -3.39 44.43
CA THR A 419 -8.87 -3.26 43.17
C THR A 419 -9.65 -4.56 42.95
N PHE A 420 -10.97 -4.52 43.13
CA PHE A 420 -11.84 -5.64 42.76
C PHE A 420 -11.99 -5.68 41.24
N HIS A 421 -11.29 -6.60 40.58
CA HIS A 421 -11.63 -6.95 39.20
C HIS A 421 -12.90 -7.80 39.23
N LEU A 422 -14.00 -7.28 38.68
CA LEU A 422 -15.29 -7.99 38.55
C LEU A 422 -15.16 -9.33 37.80
N VAL A 423 -14.13 -9.45 36.94
CA VAL A 423 -13.82 -10.67 36.19
C VAL A 423 -12.41 -11.13 36.57
N SER A 424 -12.29 -12.36 37.06
CA SER A 424 -11.00 -12.98 37.38
C SER A 424 -10.13 -13.13 36.15
N ASP A 425 -8.81 -13.17 36.35
CA ASP A 425 -7.88 -13.35 35.24
C ASP A 425 -8.04 -14.73 34.57
N ASP A 426 -8.40 -15.78 35.33
CA ASP A 426 -8.75 -17.09 34.77
C ASP A 426 -9.93 -16.99 33.80
N LYS A 427 -10.96 -16.19 34.14
CA LYS A 427 -12.09 -15.99 33.24
C LYS A 427 -11.70 -15.17 32.01
N LYS A 428 -10.80 -14.19 32.13
CA LYS A 428 -10.26 -13.45 30.98
C LYS A 428 -9.43 -14.36 30.06
N ILE A 429 -8.64 -15.27 30.61
CA ILE A 429 -7.86 -16.27 29.84
C ILE A 429 -8.78 -17.26 29.14
N LEU A 430 -9.85 -17.71 29.81
CA LEU A 430 -10.86 -18.57 29.18
C LEU A 430 -11.52 -17.86 27.98
N LEU A 431 -11.97 -16.61 28.16
CA LEU A 431 -12.55 -15.82 27.07
C LEU A 431 -11.54 -15.51 25.97
N TRP A 432 -10.26 -15.31 26.31
CA TRP A 432 -9.18 -15.17 25.34
C TRP A 432 -9.05 -16.41 24.46
N ASN A 433 -9.06 -17.61 25.05
CA ASN A 433 -8.96 -18.86 24.30
C ASN A 433 -10.16 -19.06 23.36
N GLU A 434 -11.37 -18.70 23.79
CA GLU A 434 -12.58 -18.70 22.95
C GLU A 434 -12.45 -17.73 21.77
N ALA A 435 -12.02 -16.49 22.02
CA ALA A 435 -11.81 -15.48 20.99
C ALA A 435 -10.70 -15.88 19.98
N VAL A 436 -9.60 -16.46 20.47
CA VAL A 436 -8.52 -16.99 19.63
C VAL A 436 -9.02 -18.13 18.75
N ALA A 437 -9.81 -19.06 19.31
CA ALA A 437 -10.38 -20.16 18.54
C ALA A 437 -11.33 -19.64 17.46
N ALA A 438 -12.22 -18.71 17.78
CA ALA A 438 -13.15 -18.10 16.83
C ALA A 438 -12.42 -17.38 15.69
N GLN A 439 -11.46 -16.50 16.01
CA GLN A 439 -10.66 -15.80 14.99
C GLN A 439 -9.87 -16.77 14.11
N THR A 440 -9.31 -17.83 14.71
CA THR A 440 -8.59 -18.86 13.95
C THR A 440 -9.50 -19.61 12.99
N THR A 441 -10.72 -19.94 13.41
CA THR A 441 -11.72 -20.58 12.56
C THR A 441 -12.12 -19.67 11.40
N GLU A 442 -12.48 -18.41 11.68
CA GLU A 442 -12.85 -17.41 10.66
C GLU A 442 -11.71 -17.24 9.63
N MET A 443 -10.47 -17.10 10.10
CA MET A 443 -9.29 -17.02 9.23
C MET A 443 -9.15 -18.27 8.34
N VAL A 444 -9.29 -19.47 8.91
CA VAL A 444 -9.14 -20.74 8.18
C VAL A 444 -10.26 -20.91 7.14
N GLU A 445 -11.50 -20.62 7.49
CA GLU A 445 -12.65 -20.70 6.58
C GLU A 445 -12.44 -19.75 5.39
N ASN A 446 -12.05 -18.49 5.64
CA ASN A 446 -11.81 -17.51 4.59
C ASN A 446 -10.68 -17.93 3.63
N ILE A 447 -9.51 -18.37 4.14
CA ILE A 447 -8.41 -18.78 3.24
C ILE A 447 -8.76 -20.03 2.42
N LEU A 448 -9.69 -20.86 2.90
CA LEU A 448 -10.23 -22.04 2.21
C LEU A 448 -11.47 -21.72 1.36
N GLY A 449 -11.82 -20.44 1.17
CA GLY A 449 -12.92 -20.01 0.30
C GLY A 449 -14.30 -20.29 0.87
N GLN A 450 -14.41 -20.42 2.19
CA GLN A 450 -15.67 -20.61 2.93
C GLN A 450 -16.13 -19.32 3.62
N GLY A 451 -15.46 -18.19 3.37
CA GLY A 451 -15.87 -16.86 3.79
C GLY A 451 -17.19 -16.42 3.16
N ILE A 452 -17.88 -15.48 3.81
CA ILE A 452 -19.23 -15.06 3.39
C ILE A 452 -19.23 -13.87 2.44
N ASP A 453 -18.22 -13.01 2.48
CA ASP A 453 -18.25 -11.70 1.83
C ASP A 453 -18.28 -11.81 0.30
N LEU A 454 -17.40 -12.61 -0.29
CA LEU A 454 -17.40 -12.85 -1.74
C LEU A 454 -18.67 -13.58 -2.20
N HIS A 455 -19.20 -14.50 -1.39
CA HIS A 455 -20.42 -15.23 -1.73
C HIS A 455 -21.64 -14.29 -1.74
N ILE A 456 -21.83 -13.48 -0.68
CA ILE A 456 -22.91 -12.51 -0.59
C ILE A 456 -22.78 -11.44 -1.69
N LEU A 457 -21.56 -11.00 -2.00
CA LEU A 457 -21.29 -10.12 -3.14
C LEU A 457 -21.73 -10.76 -4.46
N GLY A 458 -21.37 -12.03 -4.69
CA GLY A 458 -21.77 -12.79 -5.88
C GLY A 458 -23.29 -12.90 -6.04
N LEU A 459 -24.01 -13.20 -4.96
CA LEU A 459 -25.48 -13.23 -4.94
C LEU A 459 -26.09 -11.87 -5.28
N ARG A 460 -25.49 -10.78 -4.78
CA ARG A 460 -25.96 -9.43 -5.08
C ARG A 460 -25.78 -9.09 -6.56
N GLU A 461 -24.62 -9.37 -7.13
CA GLU A 461 -24.38 -9.11 -8.56
C GLU A 461 -25.25 -10.00 -9.46
N ALA A 462 -25.42 -11.27 -9.12
CA ALA A 462 -26.34 -12.17 -9.81
C ALA A 462 -27.79 -11.66 -9.77
N ALA A 463 -28.24 -11.12 -8.63
CA ALA A 463 -29.55 -10.50 -8.53
C ALA A 463 -29.69 -9.26 -9.43
N LYS A 464 -28.66 -8.40 -9.52
CA LYS A 464 -28.67 -7.26 -10.44
C LYS A 464 -28.73 -7.68 -11.91
N GLU A 465 -28.04 -8.76 -12.27
CA GLU A 465 -28.00 -9.27 -13.65
C GLU A 465 -29.32 -9.92 -14.07
N THR A 466 -29.95 -10.68 -13.17
CA THR A 466 -31.17 -11.46 -13.46
C THR A 466 -32.46 -10.68 -13.26
N ALA A 467 -32.42 -9.57 -12.50
CA ALA A 467 -33.58 -8.74 -12.19
C ALA A 467 -33.26 -7.23 -12.34
N PRO A 468 -33.03 -6.73 -13.56
CA PRO A 468 -32.54 -5.36 -13.78
C PRO A 468 -33.62 -4.27 -13.75
N THR A 469 -34.90 -4.63 -13.67
CA THR A 469 -36.03 -3.68 -13.79
C THR A 469 -36.63 -3.34 -12.42
N ALA A 470 -37.26 -2.17 -12.30
CA ALA A 470 -37.98 -1.76 -11.10
C ALA A 470 -39.10 -2.73 -10.67
N ALA A 471 -39.56 -3.61 -11.58
CA ALA A 471 -40.54 -4.65 -11.31
C ALA A 471 -39.98 -5.86 -10.52
N SER A 472 -38.64 -6.01 -10.49
CA SER A 472 -37.95 -7.05 -9.73
C SER A 472 -36.87 -6.39 -8.85
N PRO A 473 -37.25 -5.80 -7.70
CA PRO A 473 -36.30 -5.10 -6.84
C PRO A 473 -35.24 -6.06 -6.28
N LEU A 474 -34.07 -5.50 -5.94
CA LEU A 474 -33.03 -6.25 -5.23
C LEU A 474 -33.62 -6.94 -3.98
N PRO A 475 -33.25 -8.20 -3.69
CA PRO A 475 -33.66 -8.88 -2.47
C PRO A 475 -33.49 -8.00 -1.22
N LYS A 476 -34.46 -8.08 -0.30
CA LYS A 476 -34.49 -7.24 0.92
C LYS A 476 -33.19 -7.27 1.71
N LEU A 477 -32.49 -8.41 1.71
CA LEU A 477 -31.16 -8.57 2.31
C LEU A 477 -30.19 -7.45 1.88
N PHE A 478 -30.13 -7.11 0.59
CA PHE A 478 -29.18 -6.12 0.06
C PHE A 478 -29.61 -4.67 0.23
N THR A 479 -30.87 -4.43 0.60
CA THR A 479 -31.40 -3.09 0.88
C THR A 479 -31.52 -2.81 2.38
N ASP A 480 -31.39 -3.84 3.22
CA ASP A 480 -31.45 -3.78 4.68
C ASP A 480 -30.31 -2.93 5.29
N ALA A 481 -30.60 -2.28 6.41
CA ALA A 481 -29.63 -1.46 7.13
C ALA A 481 -28.43 -2.29 7.65
N SER A 482 -28.66 -3.55 8.02
CA SER A 482 -27.62 -4.47 8.51
C SER A 482 -26.61 -4.79 7.42
N TYR A 483 -27.05 -4.96 6.16
CA TYR A 483 -26.13 -5.17 5.04
C TYR A 483 -25.26 -3.93 4.76
N ARG A 484 -25.80 -2.72 4.96
CA ARG A 484 -24.97 -1.50 4.86
C ARG A 484 -23.98 -1.41 6.01
N LEU A 485 -24.40 -1.72 7.23
CA LEU A 485 -23.55 -1.68 8.42
C LEU A 485 -22.39 -2.69 8.34
N VAL A 486 -22.67 -3.92 7.90
CA VAL A 486 -21.67 -5.00 7.83
C VAL A 486 -20.60 -4.75 6.76
N ASN A 487 -20.89 -3.89 5.78
CA ASN A 487 -19.96 -3.44 4.74
C ASN A 487 -19.34 -2.06 5.02
N LYS A 488 -19.66 -1.42 6.15
CA LYS A 488 -19.07 -0.14 6.56
C LYS A 488 -17.84 -0.40 7.44
N PHE A 489 -16.71 -0.68 6.82
CA PHE A 489 -15.49 -1.11 7.52
C PHE A 489 -14.77 0.06 8.19
N LEU A 490 -15.22 0.45 9.39
CA LEU A 490 -14.56 1.50 10.18
C LEU A 490 -13.17 1.08 10.70
N LEU A 491 -12.82 -0.20 10.63
CA LEU A 491 -11.46 -0.68 10.88
C LEU A 491 -11.03 -1.58 9.71
N SER A 492 -10.11 -1.10 8.89
CA SER A 492 -9.60 -1.83 7.73
C SER A 492 -8.14 -2.21 7.94
N THR A 493 -7.88 -3.51 7.97
CA THR A 493 -6.61 -4.06 8.45
C THR A 493 -5.98 -5.02 7.45
N SER A 494 -4.66 -5.15 7.53
CA SER A 494 -3.93 -6.13 6.74
C SER A 494 -2.56 -6.45 7.35
N GLN A 495 -2.20 -7.73 7.32
CA GLN A 495 -0.86 -8.15 7.62
C GLN A 495 0.05 -7.94 6.40
N VAL A 496 1.13 -7.20 6.60
CA VAL A 496 2.17 -6.92 5.59
C VAL A 496 3.49 -7.49 6.09
N ALA A 497 3.63 -8.82 6.01
CA ALA A 497 4.85 -9.50 6.45
C ALA A 497 5.99 -9.29 5.44
N THR A 498 7.08 -8.67 5.88
CA THR A 498 8.31 -8.47 5.08
C THR A 498 9.49 -9.15 5.75
N SER A 499 10.46 -9.64 4.96
CA SER A 499 11.74 -10.16 5.45
C SER A 499 12.73 -9.04 5.80
N THR A 500 12.67 -7.93 5.08
CA THR A 500 13.43 -6.70 5.33
C THR A 500 12.79 -5.87 6.45
N ASN A 501 13.43 -4.81 6.96
CA ASN A 501 12.79 -3.89 7.92
C ASN A 501 11.83 -2.87 7.24
N SER A 502 11.34 -3.19 6.04
CA SER A 502 10.37 -2.38 5.29
C SER A 502 8.97 -2.47 5.89
N PHE A 503 8.13 -1.47 5.62
CA PHE A 503 6.73 -1.46 6.02
C PHE A 503 5.87 -0.80 4.95
N MET A 504 4.55 -0.99 5.02
CA MET A 504 3.59 -0.49 4.04
C MET A 504 2.34 0.01 4.76
N GLY A 505 1.77 1.13 4.31
CA GLY A 505 0.54 1.71 4.85
C GLY A 505 -0.39 2.22 3.76
N TYR A 506 -1.62 2.53 4.15
CA TYR A 506 -2.70 3.05 3.29
C TYR A 506 -3.67 3.90 4.12
N GLY A 507 -4.50 4.72 3.47
CA GLY A 507 -5.54 5.51 4.12
C GLY A 507 -6.77 4.69 4.55
N PRO A 508 -7.66 5.25 5.39
CA PRO A 508 -8.91 4.60 5.76
C PRO A 508 -9.83 4.36 4.55
N VAL A 509 -10.67 3.32 4.62
CA VAL A 509 -11.70 3.05 3.60
C VAL A 509 -13.03 3.75 3.89
N GLU A 510 -13.18 4.32 5.08
CA GLU A 510 -14.34 5.07 5.55
C GLU A 510 -13.87 6.40 6.17
N SER A 511 -14.65 7.47 6.02
CA SER A 511 -14.30 8.80 6.54
C SER A 511 -14.09 8.83 8.06
N ASP A 512 -14.89 8.05 8.79
CA ASP A 512 -14.81 7.90 10.25
C ASP A 512 -14.13 6.59 10.67
N GLY A 513 -13.27 6.06 9.81
CA GLY A 513 -12.59 4.79 10.02
C GLY A 513 -11.08 4.92 10.22
N TYR A 514 -10.46 3.77 10.44
CA TYR A 514 -9.01 3.60 10.49
C TYR A 514 -8.52 2.66 9.39
N GLY A 515 -7.38 2.99 8.80
CA GLY A 515 -6.50 2.01 8.16
C GLY A 515 -5.44 1.56 9.16
N ALA A 516 -5.24 0.24 9.29
CA ALA A 516 -4.25 -0.32 10.21
C ALA A 516 -3.54 -1.52 9.57
N SER A 517 -2.43 -1.26 8.90
CA SER A 517 -1.53 -2.33 8.45
C SER A 517 -0.50 -2.64 9.53
N TYR A 518 -0.04 -3.89 9.58
CA TYR A 518 0.96 -4.30 10.55
C TYR A 518 1.96 -5.32 10.01
N ASN A 519 3.18 -5.23 10.52
CA ASN A 519 4.29 -6.10 10.16
C ASN A 519 4.93 -6.70 11.41
N PRO A 520 4.57 -7.95 11.78
CA PRO A 520 5.13 -8.60 12.95
C PRO A 520 6.57 -9.06 12.69
N LYS A 521 7.52 -8.49 13.46
CA LYS A 521 8.92 -8.90 13.49
C LYS A 521 9.18 -9.85 14.66
N THR A 522 10.43 -10.30 14.79
CA THR A 522 10.85 -11.24 15.85
C THR A 522 10.56 -10.68 17.24
N ASP A 523 10.94 -9.42 17.46
CA ASP A 523 10.99 -8.72 18.75
C ASP A 523 10.18 -7.43 18.79
N CYS A 524 9.62 -6.99 17.66
CA CYS A 524 8.77 -5.80 17.58
C CYS A 524 7.60 -5.99 16.60
N ILE A 525 6.69 -5.03 16.56
CA ILE A 525 5.59 -4.94 15.59
C ILE A 525 5.59 -3.52 15.01
N ILE A 526 5.56 -3.40 13.69
CA ILE A 526 5.43 -2.11 13.01
C ILE A 526 3.97 -1.94 12.59
N PHE A 527 3.31 -0.90 13.06
CA PHE A 527 1.96 -0.52 12.65
C PHE A 527 2.01 0.73 11.78
N CYS A 528 1.25 0.77 10.68
CA CYS A 528 0.92 2.02 10.00
C CYS A 528 -0.57 2.29 10.24
N LEU A 529 -0.84 3.34 11.02
CA LEU A 529 -2.17 3.76 11.40
C LEU A 529 -2.55 4.99 10.60
N SER A 530 -3.76 4.99 10.06
CA SER A 530 -4.31 6.10 9.32
C SER A 530 -5.73 6.42 9.76
N ALA A 531 -6.08 7.70 9.73
CA ALA A 531 -7.41 8.25 9.96
C ALA A 531 -7.56 9.54 9.12
N PHE A 532 -8.66 10.26 9.27
CA PHE A 532 -8.82 11.61 8.70
C PHE A 532 -9.04 12.64 9.81
N TRP A 533 -8.38 13.78 9.71
CA TRP A 533 -8.51 14.90 10.65
C TRP A 533 -9.90 15.53 10.65
N SER A 534 -10.59 15.45 9.51
CA SER A 534 -11.98 15.86 9.34
C SER A 534 -12.96 15.03 10.17
N SER A 535 -12.55 13.86 10.65
CA SER A 535 -13.36 13.04 11.55
C SER A 535 -13.17 13.46 13.00
N GLU A 536 -14.25 13.89 13.65
CA GLU A 536 -14.23 14.29 15.06
C GLU A 536 -14.06 13.10 16.04
N VAL A 537 -14.21 11.87 15.53
CA VAL A 537 -14.21 10.65 16.35
C VAL A 537 -12.93 9.82 16.25
N THR A 538 -12.11 10.03 15.21
CA THR A 538 -10.87 9.25 15.00
C THR A 538 -9.62 10.06 15.34
N SER A 539 -8.55 9.37 15.75
CA SER A 539 -7.24 9.95 16.03
C SER A 539 -6.19 8.85 16.08
N THR A 540 -5.23 8.86 15.16
CA THR A 540 -4.17 7.84 15.15
C THR A 540 -3.31 7.88 16.42
N SER A 541 -3.10 9.07 17.01
CA SER A 541 -2.31 9.21 18.24
C SER A 541 -3.00 8.56 19.44
N LYS A 542 -4.31 8.78 19.61
CA LYS A 542 -5.11 8.10 20.65
C LYS A 542 -5.16 6.59 20.39
N TYR A 543 -5.30 6.20 19.13
CA TYR A 543 -5.31 4.79 18.73
C TYR A 543 -3.99 4.09 19.04
N ALA A 544 -2.85 4.68 18.66
CA ALA A 544 -1.52 4.15 18.94
C ALA A 544 -1.27 4.00 20.45
N GLN A 545 -1.67 4.98 21.26
CA GLN A 545 -1.57 4.89 22.71
C GLN A 545 -2.42 3.75 23.27
N SER A 546 -3.69 3.68 22.89
CA SER A 546 -4.60 2.61 23.35
C SER A 546 -4.13 1.23 22.88
N LEU A 547 -3.50 1.14 21.70
CA LEU A 547 -2.91 -0.08 21.15
C LEU A 547 -1.70 -0.55 21.96
N GLU A 548 -0.78 0.37 22.29
CA GLU A 548 0.36 0.09 23.16
C GLU A 548 -0.09 -0.46 24.52
N GLU A 549 -1.07 0.21 25.15
CA GLU A 549 -1.66 -0.24 26.41
C GLU A 549 -2.33 -1.61 26.27
N SER A 550 -3.08 -1.84 25.19
CA SER A 550 -3.76 -3.11 24.92
C SER A 550 -2.75 -4.26 24.79
N LEU A 551 -1.69 -4.08 24.00
CA LEU A 551 -0.61 -5.06 23.83
C LEU A 551 0.07 -5.36 25.18
N ASN A 552 0.41 -4.33 25.96
CA ASN A 552 1.04 -4.50 27.28
C ASN A 552 0.14 -5.24 28.28
N ILE A 553 -1.16 -4.94 28.31
CA ILE A 553 -2.12 -5.62 29.20
C ILE A 553 -2.31 -7.08 28.76
N MET A 554 -2.39 -7.34 27.44
CA MET A 554 -2.47 -8.71 26.91
C MET A 554 -1.23 -9.52 27.27
N GLN A 555 -0.03 -8.96 27.11
CA GLN A 555 1.20 -9.62 27.55
C GLN A 555 1.14 -9.95 29.04
N SER A 556 0.76 -8.97 29.87
CA SER A 556 0.67 -9.13 31.33
C SER A 556 -0.33 -10.21 31.75
N LEU A 557 -1.43 -10.39 31.01
CA LEU A 557 -2.40 -11.46 31.26
C LEU A 557 -1.81 -12.83 30.92
N LEU A 558 -1.14 -12.94 29.78
CA LEU A 558 -0.68 -14.21 29.21
C LEU A 558 0.66 -14.71 29.79
N THR A 559 1.40 -13.85 30.51
CA THR A 559 2.63 -14.24 31.21
C THR A 559 2.40 -14.70 32.65
N ARG A 560 1.18 -14.58 33.19
CA ARG A 560 0.92 -14.98 34.58
C ARG A 560 0.95 -16.50 34.72
N PRO A 561 1.59 -17.05 35.77
CA PRO A 561 1.55 -18.47 36.05
C PRO A 561 0.09 -18.88 36.31
N SER A 562 -0.34 -20.00 35.71
CA SER A 562 -1.62 -20.62 36.03
C SER A 562 -1.64 -20.95 37.52
N THR A 563 -2.57 -20.34 38.26
CA THR A 563 -2.79 -20.63 39.69
C THR A 563 -3.50 -21.95 39.90
#